data_AF-A0A1E7DQ91-F1
#
_entry.id   AF-A0A1E7DQ91-F1
#
_cell.length_a   1.000
_cell.length_b   1.000
_cell.length_c   1.000
_cell.angle_alpha   90.00
_cell.angle_beta   90.00
_cell.angle_gamma   90.00
#
_symmetry.space_group_name_H-M   'P 1'
#
loop_
_entity.id
_entity.type
_entity.pdbx_description
1 polymer ?
#
loop_
_entity_poly.entity_id
_entity_poly.type
_entity_poly.pdbx_seq_one_letter_code
_entity_poly.pdbx_strand_id
1 'polypeptide(L)'
;MARKVPPTLFPDAVAVSYYRNVKRLIDELGKVTLSMFDESIKPQIKEYRNRVDDESYRVDGPLDVIRQSIEVMKGLSLGIFTADNILNIASNFVNGVNNFNKKNMQDQGRVKGIDPTQFEPWLDEFMRTSIAENVSYISTIRDEYFPKIESIIYQGVKNGTSPKEIRDQLVQRTGMSEKRAKFIARDQTGSILGQMTAERHKAMGVKKFKWSTSNDEKVRDSHDKLEGQVFEYADPPAVGLPGTDYNCRCTAIPYFE
;
A
#
# COMPACT_ATOMS: atom_id res chain seq x y z
N MET A 1 38.33 -0.07 21.51
CA MET A 1 37.10 -0.86 21.26
C MET A 1 36.60 -0.54 19.87
N ALA A 2 36.26 -1.54 19.05
CA ALA A 2 35.62 -1.28 17.76
C ALA A 2 34.29 -0.54 17.99
N ARG A 3 34.03 0.55 17.25
CA ARG A 3 32.74 1.25 17.34
C ARG A 3 31.63 0.30 16.91
N LYS A 4 30.62 0.12 17.76
CA LYS A 4 29.44 -0.68 17.43
C LYS A 4 28.69 -0.01 16.28
N VAL A 5 28.41 -0.79 15.23
CA VAL A 5 27.64 -0.31 14.07
C VAL A 5 26.22 0.03 14.51
N PRO A 6 25.72 1.26 14.21
CA PRO A 6 24.33 1.62 14.48
C PRO A 6 23.35 0.66 13.78
N PRO A 7 22.30 0.19 14.49
CA PRO A 7 21.31 -0.69 13.90
C PRO A 7 20.44 0.05 12.89
N THR A 8 19.95 -0.68 11.88
CA THR A 8 18.91 -0.17 10.97
C THR A 8 17.55 -0.64 11.46
N LEU A 9 16.66 0.31 11.75
CA LEU A 9 15.28 0.00 12.14
C LEU A 9 14.35 0.15 10.93
N PHE A 10 13.19 -0.50 11.00
CA PHE A 10 12.14 -0.28 10.02
C PHE A 10 11.52 1.13 10.20
N PRO A 11 11.31 1.91 9.13
CA PRO A 11 10.79 3.27 9.24
C PRO A 11 9.26 3.30 9.38
N ASP A 12 8.75 2.82 10.52
CA ASP A 12 7.31 2.74 10.81
C ASP A 12 6.59 4.09 10.62
N ALA A 13 7.22 5.20 11.00
CA ALA A 13 6.64 6.53 10.84
C ALA A 13 6.35 6.86 9.37
N VAL A 14 7.23 6.46 8.45
CA VAL A 14 7.07 6.67 7.00
C VAL A 14 5.95 5.78 6.48
N ALA A 15 5.94 4.49 6.83
CA ALA A 15 4.89 3.55 6.45
C ALA A 15 3.50 4.00 6.93
N VAL A 16 3.40 4.44 8.20
CA VAL A 16 2.15 4.93 8.79
C VAL A 16 1.68 6.21 8.11
N SER A 17 2.58 7.15 7.81
CA SER A 17 2.24 8.37 7.10
C SER A 17 1.69 8.07 5.70
N TYR A 18 2.37 7.18 4.96
CA TYR A 18 1.94 6.76 3.62
C TYR A 18 0.55 6.09 3.67
N TYR A 19 0.36 5.11 4.56
CA TYR A 19 -0.94 4.48 4.79
C TYR A 19 -2.04 5.50 5.10
N ARG A 20 -1.81 6.46 6.00
CA ARG A 20 -2.82 7.46 6.39
C ARG A 20 -3.24 8.33 5.20
N ASN A 21 -2.30 8.71 4.35
CA ASN A 21 -2.61 9.52 3.17
C ASN A 21 -3.47 8.75 2.17
N VAL A 22 -3.12 7.48 1.88
CA VAL A 22 -3.93 6.63 0.99
C VAL A 22 -5.30 6.32 1.61
N LYS A 23 -5.35 6.05 2.93
CA LYS A 23 -6.60 5.80 3.67
C LYS A 23 -7.57 6.97 3.56
N ARG A 24 -7.11 8.22 3.60
CA ARG A 24 -7.99 9.39 3.41
C ARG A 24 -8.73 9.34 2.07
N LEU A 25 -8.04 8.94 0.99
CA LEU A 25 -8.67 8.80 -0.32
C LEU A 25 -9.76 7.71 -0.30
N ILE A 26 -9.47 6.59 0.37
CA ILE A 26 -10.40 5.47 0.52
C ILE A 26 -11.60 5.85 1.39
N ASP A 27 -11.39 6.61 2.46
CA ASP A 27 -12.45 7.10 3.33
C ASP A 27 -13.42 8.00 2.56
N GLU A 28 -12.91 8.90 1.71
CA GLU A 28 -13.74 9.73 0.82
C GLU A 28 -14.49 8.88 -0.22
N LEU A 29 -13.87 7.85 -0.81
CA LEU A 29 -14.58 6.91 -1.67
C LEU A 29 -15.73 6.21 -0.94
N GLY A 30 -15.47 5.75 0.28
CA GLY A 30 -16.46 5.10 1.14
C GLY A 30 -17.64 6.03 1.42
N LYS A 31 -17.38 7.28 1.78
CA LYS A 31 -18.41 8.30 2.03
C LYS A 31 -19.28 8.54 0.79
N VAL A 32 -18.67 8.80 -0.36
CA VAL A 32 -19.39 9.01 -1.63
C VAL A 32 -20.23 7.78 -1.98
N THR A 33 -19.66 6.58 -1.81
CA THR A 33 -20.36 5.34 -2.11
C THR A 33 -21.59 5.14 -1.24
N LEU A 34 -21.44 5.35 0.07
CA LEU A 34 -22.53 5.14 1.02
C LEU A 34 -23.62 6.21 0.91
N SER A 35 -23.25 7.47 0.69
CA SER A 35 -24.22 8.55 0.44
C SER A 35 -25.01 8.30 -0.85
N MET A 36 -24.33 8.00 -1.96
CA MET A 36 -25.01 7.64 -3.22
C MET A 36 -25.91 6.41 -3.06
N PHE A 37 -25.44 5.41 -2.31
CA PHE A 37 -26.24 4.24 -2.03
C PHE A 37 -27.50 4.58 -1.23
N ASP A 38 -27.35 5.29 -0.12
CA ASP A 38 -28.43 5.59 0.81
C ASP A 38 -29.47 6.56 0.21
N GLU A 39 -29.03 7.55 -0.55
CA GLU A 39 -29.87 8.63 -1.10
C GLU A 39 -30.47 8.30 -2.47
N SER A 40 -29.70 7.66 -3.36
CA SER A 40 -30.12 7.46 -4.75
C SER A 40 -30.46 6.00 -5.07
N ILE A 41 -29.65 5.03 -4.65
CA ILE A 41 -29.81 3.63 -5.07
C ILE A 41 -30.86 2.90 -4.22
N LYS A 42 -30.81 3.04 -2.90
CA LYS A 42 -31.70 2.34 -1.97
C LYS A 42 -33.20 2.59 -2.23
N PRO A 43 -33.67 3.81 -2.55
CA PRO A 43 -35.06 4.02 -2.97
C PRO A 43 -35.43 3.21 -4.22
N GLN A 44 -34.52 3.17 -5.19
CA GLN A 44 -34.72 2.46 -6.46
C GLN A 44 -34.78 0.95 -6.27
N ILE A 45 -33.98 0.39 -5.34
CA ILE A 45 -34.09 -1.03 -4.97
C ILE A 45 -35.47 -1.36 -4.39
N LYS A 46 -36.04 -0.48 -3.56
CA LYS A 46 -37.38 -0.67 -3.00
C LYS A 46 -38.46 -0.59 -4.07
N GLU A 47 -38.34 0.41 -4.96
CA GLU A 47 -39.26 0.59 -6.07
C GLU A 47 -39.23 -0.59 -7.05
N TYR A 48 -38.03 -1.08 -7.38
CA TYR A 48 -37.85 -2.25 -8.24
C TYR A 48 -38.58 -3.48 -7.68
N ARG A 49 -38.51 -3.73 -6.37
CA ARG A 49 -39.24 -4.84 -5.73
C ARG A 49 -40.74 -4.68 -5.82
N ASN A 50 -41.25 -3.50 -5.52
CA ASN A 50 -42.70 -3.23 -5.56
C ASN A 50 -43.28 -3.37 -6.98
N ARG A 51 -42.48 -3.11 -8.02
CA ARG A 51 -42.91 -3.25 -9.42
C ARG A 51 -42.87 -4.69 -9.94
N VAL A 52 -42.00 -5.56 -9.41
CA VAL A 52 -41.98 -6.98 -9.79
C VAL A 52 -43.26 -7.70 -9.35
N ASP A 53 -43.95 -7.17 -8.33
CA ASP A 53 -45.24 -7.67 -7.87
C ASP A 53 -46.43 -7.23 -8.78
N ASP A 54 -46.20 -6.40 -9.81
CA ASP A 54 -47.22 -5.83 -10.71
C ASP A 54 -46.82 -6.12 -12.18
N GLU A 55 -47.66 -6.82 -12.96
CA GLU A 55 -47.32 -7.48 -14.25
C GLU A 55 -46.86 -6.56 -15.41
N SER A 56 -46.60 -5.26 -15.18
CA SER A 56 -46.18 -4.32 -16.22
C SER A 56 -44.65 -4.14 -16.29
N TYR A 57 -44.03 -4.78 -17.27
CA TYR A 57 -42.60 -4.65 -17.56
C TYR A 57 -42.31 -3.29 -18.24
N ARG A 58 -42.01 -2.24 -17.45
CA ARG A 58 -41.50 -0.97 -17.99
C ARG A 58 -39.97 -0.96 -17.98
N VAL A 59 -39.38 -0.77 -19.15
CA VAL A 59 -37.93 -0.84 -19.42
C VAL A 59 -37.17 0.39 -18.89
N ASP A 60 -37.80 1.59 -18.86
CA ASP A 60 -37.15 2.83 -18.39
C ASP A 60 -37.43 3.09 -16.90
N GLY A 61 -36.73 2.37 -16.03
CA GLY A 61 -37.11 2.23 -14.63
C GLY A 61 -35.95 2.32 -13.63
N PRO A 62 -36.09 1.74 -12.44
CA PRO A 62 -35.12 1.86 -11.34
C PRO A 62 -33.67 1.44 -11.67
N LEU A 63 -33.48 0.51 -12.61
CA LEU A 63 -32.14 0.02 -12.98
C LEU A 63 -31.29 1.09 -13.68
N ASP A 64 -31.89 1.99 -14.46
CA ASP A 64 -31.16 3.06 -15.15
C ASP A 64 -30.65 4.10 -14.15
N VAL A 65 -31.46 4.43 -13.14
CA VAL A 65 -31.04 5.33 -12.05
C VAL A 65 -29.89 4.71 -11.27
N ILE A 66 -29.97 3.42 -10.94
CA ILE A 66 -28.87 2.70 -10.26
C ILE A 66 -27.59 2.74 -11.09
N ARG A 67 -27.69 2.45 -12.40
CA ARG A 67 -26.56 2.51 -13.32
C ARG A 67 -25.95 3.91 -13.36
N GLN A 68 -26.78 4.95 -13.53
CA GLN A 68 -26.33 6.33 -13.57
C GLN A 68 -25.67 6.76 -12.25
N SER A 69 -26.22 6.36 -11.11
CA SER A 69 -25.60 6.57 -9.79
C SER A 69 -24.21 5.95 -9.70
N ILE A 70 -24.02 4.74 -10.23
CA ILE A 70 -22.71 4.08 -10.27
C ILE A 70 -21.71 4.85 -11.12
N GLU A 71 -22.12 5.32 -12.31
CA GLU A 71 -21.26 6.13 -13.17
C GLU A 71 -20.89 7.48 -12.53
N VAL A 72 -21.81 8.12 -11.81
CA VAL A 72 -21.51 9.34 -11.03
C VAL A 72 -20.48 9.04 -9.95
N MET A 73 -20.59 7.93 -9.20
CA MET A 73 -19.58 7.56 -8.20
C MET A 73 -18.20 7.32 -8.84
N LYS A 74 -18.15 6.63 -9.99
CA LYS A 74 -16.91 6.43 -10.75
C LYS A 74 -16.29 7.78 -11.15
N GLY A 75 -17.10 8.72 -11.66
CA GLY A 75 -16.64 10.08 -11.99
C GLY A 75 -16.08 10.84 -10.78
N LEU A 76 -16.79 10.85 -9.65
CA LEU A 76 -16.33 11.49 -8.41
C LEU A 76 -15.02 10.87 -7.90
N SER A 77 -14.82 9.57 -8.09
CA SER A 77 -13.59 8.89 -7.69
C SER A 77 -12.35 9.42 -8.39
N LEU A 78 -12.47 9.86 -9.64
CA LEU A 78 -11.37 10.46 -10.38
C LEU A 78 -10.94 11.80 -9.77
N GLY A 79 -11.90 12.55 -9.22
CA GLY A 79 -11.64 13.78 -8.46
C GLY A 79 -11.02 13.54 -7.08
N ILE A 80 -11.23 12.37 -6.48
CA ILE A 80 -10.57 11.97 -5.22
C ILE A 80 -9.14 11.46 -5.51
N PHE A 81 -8.98 10.68 -6.58
CA PHE A 81 -7.76 10.03 -7.04
C PHE A 81 -7.11 10.80 -8.20
N THR A 82 -6.90 12.12 -8.01
CA THR A 82 -6.23 12.92 -9.03
C THR A 82 -4.77 12.50 -9.19
N ALA A 83 -4.26 12.58 -10.42
CA ALA A 83 -2.88 12.21 -10.73
C ALA A 83 -1.86 12.96 -9.85
N ASP A 84 -2.05 14.27 -9.67
CA ASP A 84 -1.18 15.10 -8.83
C ASP A 84 -1.18 14.67 -7.36
N ASN A 85 -2.35 14.37 -6.80
CA ASN A 85 -2.44 13.95 -5.40
C ASN A 85 -1.78 12.58 -5.19
N ILE A 86 -2.03 11.63 -6.09
CA ILE A 86 -1.40 10.30 -6.04
C ILE A 86 0.12 10.42 -6.17
N LEU A 87 0.60 11.22 -7.14
CA LEU A 87 2.01 11.47 -7.36
C LEU A 87 2.66 12.12 -6.13
N ASN A 88 2.01 13.10 -5.51
CA ASN A 88 2.50 13.74 -4.30
C ASN A 88 2.60 12.76 -3.13
N ILE A 89 1.59 11.92 -2.93
CA ILE A 89 1.60 10.91 -1.86
C ILE A 89 2.75 9.91 -2.07
N ALA A 90 2.91 9.39 -3.29
CA ALA A 90 3.98 8.46 -3.64
C ALA A 90 5.36 9.12 -3.52
N SER A 91 5.52 10.34 -4.04
CA SER A 91 6.78 11.08 -3.98
C SER A 91 7.20 11.38 -2.55
N ASN A 92 6.29 11.85 -1.70
CA ASN A 92 6.57 12.10 -0.29
C ASN A 92 6.95 10.82 0.46
N PHE A 93 6.30 9.70 0.13
CA PHE A 93 6.60 8.39 0.70
C PHE A 93 8.02 7.94 0.35
N VAL A 94 8.36 7.85 -0.94
CA VAL A 94 9.67 7.37 -1.39
C VAL A 94 10.80 8.30 -0.90
N ASN A 95 10.59 9.62 -0.94
CA ASN A 95 11.53 10.58 -0.35
C ASN A 95 11.69 10.39 1.18
N GLY A 96 10.62 10.06 1.88
CA GLY A 96 10.66 9.73 3.30
C GLY A 96 11.55 8.51 3.60
N VAL A 97 11.41 7.44 2.81
CA VAL A 97 12.26 6.24 2.92
C VAL A 97 13.72 6.57 2.59
N ASN A 98 13.95 7.33 1.51
CA ASN A 98 15.29 7.77 1.11
C ASN A 98 16.00 8.55 2.22
N ASN A 99 15.34 9.57 2.78
CA ASN A 99 15.89 10.43 3.82
C ASN A 99 16.20 9.64 5.10
N PHE A 100 15.30 8.73 5.48
CA PHE A 100 15.53 7.81 6.60
C PHE A 100 16.77 6.94 6.35
N ASN A 101 16.83 6.29 5.19
CA ASN A 101 17.92 5.38 4.85
C ASN A 101 19.25 6.13 4.73
N LYS A 102 19.25 7.34 4.14
CA LYS A 102 20.44 8.19 4.00
C LYS A 102 21.06 8.49 5.35
N LYS A 103 20.24 8.93 6.32
CA LYS A 103 20.71 9.20 7.69
C LYS A 103 21.30 7.95 8.33
N ASN A 104 20.61 6.82 8.22
CA ASN A 104 21.09 5.54 8.75
C ASN A 104 22.42 5.11 8.10
N MET A 105 22.60 5.28 6.79
CA MET A 105 23.86 4.97 6.11
C MET A 105 25.00 5.89 6.50
N GLN A 106 24.74 7.18 6.69
CA GLN A 106 25.74 8.12 7.21
C GLN A 106 26.20 7.74 8.61
N ASP A 107 25.27 7.33 9.48
CA ASP A 107 25.59 6.88 10.83
C ASP A 107 26.41 5.57 10.83
N GLN A 108 26.08 4.63 9.95
CA GLN A 108 26.84 3.39 9.77
C GLN A 108 28.24 3.64 9.18
N GLY A 109 28.32 4.47 8.15
CA GLY A 109 29.57 4.78 7.44
C GLY A 109 30.60 5.53 8.29
N ARG A 110 30.15 6.35 9.27
CA ARG A 110 31.02 7.00 10.28
C ARG A 110 31.90 6.02 11.07
N VAL A 111 31.55 4.73 11.13
CA VAL A 111 32.37 3.70 11.78
C VAL A 111 33.69 3.47 11.02
N LYS A 112 33.67 3.59 9.70
CA LYS A 112 34.84 3.40 8.81
C LYS A 112 35.29 4.70 8.12
N GLY A 113 34.66 5.83 8.43
CA GLY A 113 34.99 7.13 7.83
C GLY A 113 34.56 7.25 6.37
N ILE A 114 33.54 6.50 5.95
CA ILE A 114 33.01 6.47 4.59
C ILE A 114 31.58 7.04 4.61
N ASP A 115 31.20 7.83 3.61
CA ASP A 115 29.80 8.25 3.41
C ASP A 115 29.34 7.77 2.02
N PRO A 116 28.50 6.72 1.93
CA PRO A 116 28.05 6.19 0.64
C PRO A 116 27.00 7.08 -0.05
N THR A 117 26.60 8.19 0.57
CA THR A 117 25.50 9.05 0.09
C THR A 117 25.99 10.34 -0.56
N GLN A 118 27.31 10.46 -0.77
CA GLN A 118 27.92 11.61 -1.45
C GLN A 118 27.76 11.56 -2.97
N PHE A 119 27.79 10.35 -3.56
CA PHE A 119 27.66 10.16 -5.00
C PHE A 119 26.82 8.91 -5.29
N GLU A 120 25.58 9.13 -5.73
CA GLU A 120 24.58 8.06 -5.92
C GLU A 120 23.98 8.15 -7.34
N PRO A 121 24.74 7.81 -8.41
CA PRO A 121 24.27 7.96 -9.79
C PRO A 121 23.05 7.08 -10.11
N TRP A 122 22.84 6.01 -9.34
CA TRP A 122 21.69 5.10 -9.46
C TRP A 122 20.40 5.66 -8.84
N LEU A 123 20.50 6.67 -7.96
CA LEU A 123 19.40 7.06 -7.09
C LEU A 123 18.25 7.72 -7.85
N ASP A 124 18.51 8.59 -8.82
CA ASP A 124 17.43 9.29 -9.55
C ASP A 124 16.49 8.31 -10.26
N GLU A 125 17.05 7.36 -11.00
CA GLU A 125 16.26 6.34 -11.71
C GLU A 125 15.52 5.42 -10.74
N PHE A 126 16.18 5.01 -9.66
CA PHE A 126 15.56 4.21 -8.60
C PHE A 126 14.37 4.93 -7.95
N MET A 127 14.52 6.23 -7.67
CA MET A 127 13.46 7.05 -7.09
C MET A 127 12.29 7.19 -8.06
N ARG A 128 12.55 7.48 -9.35
CA ARG A 128 11.50 7.62 -10.38
C ARG A 128 10.70 6.34 -10.55
N THR A 129 11.38 5.20 -10.66
CA THR A 129 10.74 3.89 -10.81
C THR A 129 9.93 3.50 -9.57
N SER A 130 10.49 3.69 -8.37
CA SER A 130 9.77 3.46 -7.10
C SER A 130 8.52 4.34 -6.96
N ILE A 131 8.60 5.61 -7.37
CA ILE A 131 7.46 6.53 -7.35
C ILE A 131 6.39 6.06 -8.34
N ALA A 132 6.78 5.72 -9.58
CA ALA A 132 5.85 5.24 -10.60
C ALA A 132 5.14 3.94 -10.17
N GLU A 133 5.86 3.01 -9.55
CA GLU A 133 5.29 1.78 -9.00
C GLU A 133 4.24 2.09 -7.91
N ASN A 134 4.56 3.01 -7.00
CA ASN A 134 3.65 3.39 -5.91
C ASN A 134 2.43 4.20 -6.40
N VAL A 135 2.57 4.98 -7.48
CA VAL A 135 1.44 5.60 -8.19
C VAL A 135 0.51 4.51 -8.74
N SER A 136 1.07 3.46 -9.35
CA SER A 136 0.31 2.32 -9.87
C SER A 136 -0.46 1.57 -8.77
N TYR A 137 0.20 1.28 -7.64
CA TYR A 137 -0.47 0.62 -6.51
C TYR A 137 -1.66 1.41 -5.97
N ILE A 138 -1.51 2.73 -5.79
CA ILE A 138 -2.61 3.59 -5.33
C ILE A 138 -3.74 3.62 -6.36
N SER A 139 -3.41 3.76 -7.64
CA SER A 139 -4.40 3.78 -8.73
C SER A 139 -5.21 2.49 -8.79
N THR A 140 -4.55 1.35 -8.62
CA THR A 140 -5.18 0.02 -8.63
C THR A 140 -6.20 -0.15 -7.50
N ILE A 141 -6.01 0.51 -6.35
CA ILE A 141 -7.02 0.51 -5.27
C ILE A 141 -8.34 1.10 -5.78
N ARG A 142 -8.29 2.23 -6.50
CA ARG A 142 -9.48 2.86 -7.11
C ARG A 142 -10.05 2.01 -8.24
N ASP A 143 -9.20 1.50 -9.12
CA ASP A 143 -9.64 0.76 -10.31
C ASP A 143 -10.35 -0.56 -9.94
N GLU A 144 -9.92 -1.22 -8.87
CA GLU A 144 -10.58 -2.42 -8.36
C GLU A 144 -11.77 -2.14 -7.43
N TYR A 145 -11.99 -0.90 -7.02
CA TYR A 145 -13.03 -0.57 -6.06
C TYR A 145 -14.42 -0.68 -6.70
N PHE A 146 -14.68 0.09 -7.77
CA PHE A 146 -16.02 0.20 -8.37
C PHE A 146 -16.55 -1.06 -9.03
N PRO A 147 -15.76 -1.87 -9.77
CA PRO A 147 -16.26 -3.13 -10.31
C PRO A 147 -16.87 -4.04 -9.23
N LYS A 148 -16.34 -4.00 -8.01
CA LYS A 148 -16.85 -4.79 -6.88
C LYS A 148 -18.06 -4.13 -6.21
N ILE A 149 -18.11 -2.80 -6.12
CA ILE A 149 -19.31 -2.05 -5.67
C ILE A 149 -20.49 -2.30 -6.61
N GLU A 150 -20.25 -2.19 -7.91
CA GLU A 150 -21.22 -2.46 -8.98
C GLU A 150 -21.76 -3.89 -8.89
N SER A 151 -20.86 -4.87 -8.73
CA SER A 151 -21.25 -6.27 -8.53
C SER A 151 -22.12 -6.47 -7.28
N ILE A 152 -21.73 -5.90 -6.13
CA ILE A 152 -22.52 -5.99 -4.89
C ILE A 152 -23.94 -5.44 -5.09
N ILE A 153 -24.08 -4.28 -5.74
CA ILE A 153 -25.37 -3.63 -5.95
C ILE A 153 -26.23 -4.44 -6.91
N TYR A 154 -25.72 -4.81 -8.09
CA TYR A 154 -26.52 -5.54 -9.07
C TYR A 154 -26.88 -6.96 -8.63
N GLN A 155 -25.96 -7.69 -7.99
CA GLN A 155 -26.29 -8.99 -7.42
C GLN A 155 -27.32 -8.85 -6.28
N GLY A 156 -27.20 -7.81 -5.46
CA GLY A 156 -28.16 -7.54 -4.41
C GLY A 156 -29.57 -7.25 -4.93
N VAL A 157 -29.68 -6.48 -6.03
CA VAL A 157 -30.95 -6.24 -6.73
C VAL A 157 -31.50 -7.53 -7.32
N LYS A 158 -30.68 -8.26 -8.09
CA LYS A 158 -31.06 -9.50 -8.77
C LYS A 158 -31.55 -10.58 -7.80
N ASN A 159 -30.88 -10.71 -6.65
CA ASN A 159 -31.15 -11.79 -5.68
C ASN A 159 -32.16 -11.38 -4.59
N GLY A 160 -32.71 -10.17 -4.63
CA GLY A 160 -33.62 -9.69 -3.60
C GLY A 160 -32.96 -9.47 -2.23
N THR A 161 -31.63 -9.28 -2.18
CA THR A 161 -30.85 -9.02 -0.96
C THR A 161 -31.26 -7.70 -0.30
N SER A 162 -31.54 -7.71 1.00
CA SER A 162 -32.07 -6.53 1.70
C SER A 162 -31.16 -5.29 1.53
N PRO A 163 -31.71 -4.06 1.43
CA PRO A 163 -30.86 -2.87 1.30
C PRO A 163 -29.87 -2.66 2.46
N LYS A 164 -30.22 -3.14 3.66
CA LYS A 164 -29.32 -3.13 4.82
C LYS A 164 -28.10 -4.03 4.55
N GLU A 165 -28.33 -5.25 4.11
CA GLU A 165 -27.26 -6.21 3.85
C GLU A 165 -26.37 -5.76 2.68
N ILE A 166 -26.95 -5.20 1.61
CA ILE A 166 -26.16 -4.60 0.52
C ILE A 166 -25.24 -3.50 1.08
N ARG A 167 -25.79 -2.60 1.92
CA ARG A 167 -25.01 -1.53 2.55
C ARG A 167 -23.87 -2.07 3.41
N ASP A 168 -24.11 -3.12 4.20
CA ASP A 168 -23.10 -3.77 5.04
C ASP A 168 -21.96 -4.37 4.18
N GLN A 169 -22.29 -4.97 3.03
CA GLN A 169 -21.30 -5.45 2.05
C GLN A 169 -20.48 -4.31 1.45
N LEU A 170 -21.08 -3.15 1.17
CA LEU A 170 -20.36 -1.96 0.69
C LEU A 170 -19.36 -1.46 1.75
N VAL A 171 -19.77 -1.35 3.01
CA VAL A 171 -18.88 -0.99 4.13
C VAL A 171 -17.71 -1.97 4.24
N GLN A 172 -18.01 -3.28 4.19
CA GLN A 172 -16.98 -4.32 4.22
C GLN A 172 -16.01 -4.17 3.04
N ARG A 173 -16.51 -3.84 1.84
CA ARG A 173 -15.68 -3.65 0.65
C ARG A 173 -14.73 -2.47 0.77
N THR A 174 -15.18 -1.35 1.35
CA THR A 174 -14.32 -0.21 1.68
C THR A 174 -13.25 -0.61 2.69
N GLY A 175 -13.61 -1.32 3.76
CA GLY A 175 -12.66 -1.82 4.75
C GLY A 175 -11.60 -2.77 4.19
N MET A 176 -11.93 -3.55 3.15
CA MET A 176 -10.93 -4.37 2.44
C MET A 176 -9.90 -3.51 1.69
N SER A 177 -10.34 -2.38 1.12
CA SER A 177 -9.44 -1.44 0.43
C SER A 177 -8.49 -0.76 1.42
N GLU A 178 -8.96 -0.41 2.62
CA GLU A 178 -8.11 0.10 3.71
C GLU A 178 -7.05 -0.93 4.14
N LYS A 179 -7.45 -2.21 4.30
CA LYS A 179 -6.51 -3.30 4.63
C LYS A 179 -5.43 -3.44 3.55
N ARG A 180 -5.80 -3.35 2.27
CA ARG A 180 -4.86 -3.38 1.15
C ARG A 180 -3.90 -2.19 1.19
N ALA A 181 -4.39 -0.97 1.43
CA ALA A 181 -3.52 0.20 1.56
C ALA A 181 -2.50 0.04 2.71
N LYS A 182 -2.92 -0.53 3.84
CA LYS A 182 -2.03 -0.81 4.97
C LYS A 182 -0.96 -1.86 4.63
N PHE A 183 -1.33 -2.88 3.86
CA PHE A 183 -0.41 -3.89 3.37
C PHE A 183 0.63 -3.27 2.43
N ILE A 184 0.18 -2.57 1.38
CA ILE A 184 1.04 -1.87 0.40
C ILE A 184 2.02 -0.96 1.13
N ALA A 185 1.55 -0.16 2.08
CA ALA A 185 2.40 0.79 2.78
C ALA A 185 3.56 0.14 3.53
N ARG A 186 3.34 -1.02 4.16
CA ARG A 186 4.41 -1.74 4.86
C ARG A 186 5.33 -2.47 3.90
N ASP A 187 4.74 -3.16 2.94
CA ASP A 187 5.43 -3.94 1.93
C ASP A 187 6.43 -3.08 1.15
N GLN A 188 5.94 -1.96 0.60
CA GLN A 188 6.75 -1.04 -0.18
C GLN A 188 7.81 -0.33 0.67
N THR A 189 7.50 -0.03 1.94
CA THR A 189 8.51 0.53 2.86
C THR A 189 9.68 -0.43 3.05
N GLY A 190 9.40 -1.71 3.28
CA GLY A 190 10.43 -2.74 3.48
C GLY A 190 11.26 -2.97 2.22
N SER A 191 10.58 -3.16 1.09
CA SER A 191 11.21 -3.43 -0.20
C SER A 191 12.17 -2.30 -0.62
N ILE A 192 11.68 -1.05 -0.63
CA ILE A 192 12.49 0.12 -1.01
C ILE A 192 13.66 0.32 -0.03
N LEU A 193 13.42 0.18 1.28
CA LEU A 193 14.48 0.30 2.29
C LEU A 193 15.57 -0.75 2.08
N GLY A 194 15.20 -2.01 1.85
CA GLY A 194 16.11 -3.13 1.65
C GLY A 194 16.99 -2.92 0.42
N GLN A 195 16.39 -2.56 -0.71
CA GLN A 195 17.11 -2.28 -1.97
C GLN A 195 18.08 -1.11 -1.82
N MET A 196 17.65 0.03 -1.26
CA MET A 196 18.55 1.17 -0.99
C MET A 196 19.69 0.80 -0.03
N THR A 197 19.40 -0.01 1.00
CA THR A 197 20.40 -0.45 1.97
C THR A 197 21.46 -1.30 1.30
N ALA A 198 21.07 -2.25 0.45
CA ALA A 198 22.00 -3.11 -0.28
C ALA A 198 22.92 -2.32 -1.20
N GLU A 199 22.36 -1.39 -2.00
CA GLU A 199 23.16 -0.55 -2.90
C GLU A 199 24.13 0.37 -2.14
N ARG A 200 23.67 0.99 -1.05
CA ARG A 200 24.54 1.86 -0.23
C ARG A 200 25.58 1.07 0.56
N HIS A 201 25.27 -0.14 1.02
CA HIS A 201 26.25 -1.04 1.65
C HIS A 201 27.33 -1.44 0.64
N LYS A 202 26.94 -1.80 -0.57
CA LYS A 202 27.87 -2.10 -1.66
C LYS A 202 28.76 -0.90 -1.99
N ALA A 203 28.20 0.32 -2.03
CA ALA A 203 28.96 1.55 -2.19
C ALA A 203 29.95 1.84 -1.03
N MET A 204 29.67 1.34 0.17
CA MET A 204 30.63 1.34 1.31
C MET A 204 31.70 0.24 1.22
N GLY A 205 31.68 -0.62 0.20
CA GLY A 205 32.55 -1.78 0.10
C GLY A 205 32.16 -2.94 1.03
N VAL A 206 30.96 -2.91 1.60
CA VAL A 206 30.45 -3.95 2.49
C VAL A 206 29.95 -5.13 1.65
N LYS A 207 30.52 -6.31 1.87
CA LYS A 207 30.12 -7.57 1.19
C LYS A 207 29.09 -8.37 1.97
N LYS A 208 29.09 -8.23 3.30
CA LYS A 208 28.30 -9.02 4.24
C LYS A 208 27.37 -8.14 5.05
N PHE A 209 26.21 -8.68 5.38
CA PHE A 209 25.28 -8.03 6.30
C PHE A 209 24.85 -9.02 7.38
N LYS A 210 24.56 -8.48 8.56
CA LYS A 210 23.88 -9.20 9.61
C LYS A 210 22.38 -8.96 9.50
N TRP A 211 21.60 -10.03 9.48
CA TRP A 211 20.14 -9.97 9.45
C TRP A 211 19.59 -9.46 10.78
N SER A 212 18.64 -8.53 10.73
CA SER A 212 17.93 -8.02 11.90
C SER A 212 16.43 -8.02 11.61
N THR A 213 15.67 -8.73 12.42
CA THR A 213 14.21 -8.76 12.38
C THR A 213 13.62 -7.61 13.19
N SER A 214 12.30 -7.43 13.10
CA SER A 214 11.57 -6.51 13.99
C SER A 214 11.44 -7.03 15.42
N ASN A 215 11.83 -8.28 15.71
CA ASN A 215 11.74 -8.92 17.02
C ASN A 215 10.33 -8.83 17.65
N ASP A 216 9.29 -9.12 16.86
CA ASP A 216 7.89 -9.14 17.34
C ASP A 216 7.12 -10.35 16.82
N GLU A 217 5.89 -10.53 17.32
CA GLU A 217 5.05 -11.70 17.06
C GLU A 217 4.61 -11.86 15.59
N LYS A 218 4.87 -10.86 14.74
CA LYS A 218 4.53 -10.89 13.31
C LYS A 218 5.69 -11.33 12.44
N VAL A 219 6.88 -11.52 13.00
CA VAL A 219 8.02 -12.09 12.29
C VAL A 219 7.71 -13.56 12.00
N ARG A 220 7.91 -13.98 10.75
CA ARG A 220 7.72 -15.39 10.36
C ARG A 220 8.85 -16.23 10.93
N ASP A 221 8.57 -17.48 11.32
CA ASP A 221 9.58 -18.42 11.83
C ASP A 221 10.80 -18.58 10.91
N SER A 222 10.59 -18.50 9.58
CA SER A 222 11.69 -18.57 8.60
C SER A 222 12.60 -17.35 8.63
N HIS A 223 12.10 -16.18 9.04
CA HIS A 223 12.87 -14.94 9.19
C HIS A 223 13.48 -14.84 10.60
N ASP A 224 12.75 -15.28 11.63
CA ASP A 224 13.22 -15.28 13.02
C ASP A 224 14.51 -16.12 13.18
N LYS A 225 14.56 -17.29 12.53
CA LYS A 225 15.75 -18.14 12.49
C LYS A 225 16.99 -17.45 11.92
N LEU A 226 16.83 -16.38 11.12
CA LEU A 226 17.93 -15.64 10.51
C LEU A 226 18.46 -14.52 11.43
N GLU A 227 17.76 -14.17 12.52
CA GLU A 227 18.17 -13.10 13.43
C GLU A 227 19.63 -13.22 13.86
N GLY A 228 20.40 -12.16 13.64
CA GLY A 228 21.81 -12.09 14.03
C GLY A 228 22.77 -12.91 13.17
N GLN A 229 22.28 -13.73 12.23
CA GLN A 229 23.14 -14.44 11.28
C GLN A 229 23.72 -13.48 10.23
N VAL A 230 24.89 -13.83 9.70
CA VAL A 230 25.63 -13.03 8.73
C VAL A 230 25.57 -13.71 7.37
N PHE A 231 25.18 -12.95 6.35
CA PHE A 231 25.06 -13.41 4.97
C PHE A 231 25.87 -12.50 4.04
N GLU A 232 26.25 -13.03 2.89
CA GLU A 232 26.82 -12.23 1.81
C GLU A 232 25.68 -11.63 0.97
N TYR A 233 25.86 -10.39 0.49
CA TYR A 233 24.92 -9.81 -0.47
C TYR A 233 24.84 -10.61 -1.77
N ALA A 234 25.93 -11.30 -2.14
CA ALA A 234 26.02 -12.14 -3.33
C ALA A 234 25.38 -13.52 -3.14
N ASP A 235 25.19 -13.96 -1.89
CA ASP A 235 24.59 -15.25 -1.54
C ASP A 235 23.60 -15.05 -0.38
N PRO A 236 22.44 -14.40 -0.65
CA PRO A 236 21.43 -14.14 0.37
C PRO A 236 20.73 -15.44 0.78
N PRO A 237 20.10 -15.48 1.96
CA PRO A 237 19.29 -16.62 2.37
C PRO A 237 18.11 -16.84 1.39
N ALA A 238 17.47 -18.01 1.45
CA ALA A 238 16.39 -18.39 0.53
C ALA A 238 15.20 -17.42 0.48
N VAL A 239 14.98 -16.63 1.54
CA VAL A 239 13.94 -15.57 1.61
C VAL A 239 14.33 -14.28 0.88
N GLY A 240 15.54 -14.23 0.29
CA GLY A 240 16.11 -13.05 -0.36
C GLY A 240 16.75 -12.08 0.64
N LEU A 241 16.88 -10.81 0.22
CA LEU A 241 17.39 -9.75 1.08
C LEU A 241 16.31 -9.27 2.07
N PRO A 242 16.71 -8.71 3.24
CA PRO A 242 15.75 -8.09 4.15
C PRO A 242 14.84 -7.08 3.44
N GLY A 243 13.52 -7.18 3.67
CA GLY A 243 12.50 -6.36 3.01
C GLY A 243 11.98 -6.90 1.67
N THR A 244 12.59 -7.93 1.08
CA THR A 244 12.16 -8.49 -0.23
C THR A 244 10.88 -9.32 -0.14
N ASP A 245 10.76 -10.16 0.89
CA ASP A 245 9.57 -10.97 1.12
C ASP A 245 8.36 -10.09 1.49
N TYR A 246 7.16 -10.55 1.16
CA TYR A 246 5.95 -9.71 1.28
C TYR A 246 5.73 -9.21 2.71
N ASN A 247 5.38 -7.94 2.87
CA ASN A 247 5.10 -7.29 4.16
C ASN A 247 6.23 -7.49 5.21
N CYS A 248 7.47 -7.71 4.75
CA CYS A 248 8.64 -7.91 5.60
C CYS A 248 9.12 -6.58 6.20
N ARG A 249 9.54 -6.62 7.47
CA ARG A 249 10.12 -5.48 8.20
C ARG A 249 11.54 -5.74 8.71
N CYS A 250 12.16 -6.83 8.25
CA CYS A 250 13.56 -7.13 8.53
C CYS A 250 14.47 -6.11 7.82
N THR A 251 15.66 -5.89 8.37
CA THR A 251 16.67 -4.95 7.89
C THR A 251 18.06 -5.60 7.84
N ALA A 252 18.97 -4.95 7.11
CA ALA A 252 20.37 -5.35 7.01
C ALA A 252 21.26 -4.39 7.81
N ILE A 253 22.11 -4.94 8.68
CA ILE A 253 23.15 -4.20 9.39
C ILE A 253 24.50 -4.53 8.74
N PRO A 254 25.34 -3.55 8.34
CA PRO A 254 26.57 -3.85 7.63
C PRO A 254 27.53 -4.63 8.54
N TYR A 255 28.10 -5.70 8.00
CA TYR A 255 29.11 -6.50 8.68
C TYR A 255 30.48 -6.18 8.09
N PHE A 256 31.29 -5.47 8.86
CA PHE A 256 32.67 -5.19 8.51
C PHE A 256 33.56 -6.29 9.07
N GLU A 257 34.34 -6.93 8.20
CA GLU A 257 35.43 -7.83 8.61
C GLU A 257 36.54 -7.08 9.37
#